data_AF-A0A2E7DKP0-F1
#
_entry.id   AF-A0A2E7DKP0-F1
#
_cell.length_a   1.000
_cell.length_b   1.000
_cell.length_c   1.000
_cell.angle_alpha   90.00
_cell.angle_beta   90.00
_cell.angle_gamma   90.00
#
_symmetry.space_group_name_H-M   'P 1'
#
loop_
_entity.id
_entity.type
_entity.pdbx_description
1 polymer ?
#
loop_
_entity_poly.entity_id
_entity_poly.type
_entity_poly.pdbx_seq_one_letter_code
_entity_poly.pdbx_strand_id
1 'polypeptide(L)'
;MKIQWLLVAIPVFFAGCSPAENTTGESQPQSAQVAAAAESGGSDIPRTPSGRPDFNGIWQALMNANDNIEAAPPKAAYQLVPGDFVPVPAPEVVAMGASAAVPASFGVVVGGTIPYKPEMIARRDENGDNWLERDPEIKCYMPGVPRANYQPHPFQIFQSESAFFIAYSFAGAVRNVFLEDPGPAPIDSWMGQSYGYWDGDTFVVEVTGMDDRTWFDRAGNFHSYELKVTERWTMMSENHIMYEATMEDPQVYDEPWTIRLPLYRRLEEGYELPQFKCVEFVEELMYGRYRKGREAELGF
;
A
#
# COMPACT_ATOMS: atom_id res chain seq x y z
N MET A 1 44.90 -54.16 -37.62
CA MET A 1 44.92 -52.83 -36.96
C MET A 1 43.70 -52.72 -36.08
N LYS A 2 43.92 -52.42 -34.79
CA LYS A 2 42.89 -52.12 -33.79
C LYS A 2 42.01 -50.96 -34.26
N ILE A 3 40.73 -50.97 -33.90
CA ILE A 3 40.05 -49.83 -33.25
C ILE A 3 38.78 -50.39 -32.57
N GLN A 4 38.67 -50.09 -31.29
CA GLN A 4 37.67 -50.52 -30.34
C GLN A 4 36.86 -49.27 -29.98
N TRP A 5 35.55 -49.30 -30.13
CA TRP A 5 34.64 -48.29 -29.57
C TRP A 5 33.58 -49.00 -28.73
N LEU A 6 33.59 -48.70 -27.43
CA LEU A 6 32.62 -49.17 -26.45
C LEU A 6 31.24 -48.53 -26.71
N LEU A 7 30.20 -49.34 -26.73
CA LEU A 7 28.80 -48.90 -26.54
C LEU A 7 28.46 -49.04 -25.05
N VAL A 8 28.17 -47.93 -24.39
CA VAL A 8 27.61 -47.89 -23.03
C VAL A 8 26.09 -47.95 -23.15
N ALA A 9 25.48 -49.00 -22.60
CA ALA A 9 24.03 -49.13 -22.46
C ALA A 9 23.57 -48.41 -21.18
N ILE A 10 22.68 -47.42 -21.31
CA ILE A 10 22.00 -46.78 -20.18
C ILE A 10 20.59 -47.37 -20.07
N PRO A 11 20.24 -48.07 -18.97
CA PRO A 11 18.87 -48.49 -18.72
C PRO A 11 18.01 -47.31 -18.25
N VAL A 12 16.87 -47.12 -18.92
CA VAL A 12 15.82 -46.16 -18.54
C VAL A 12 15.05 -46.74 -17.35
N PHE A 13 15.16 -46.11 -16.18
CA PHE A 13 14.30 -46.40 -15.03
C PHE A 13 13.00 -45.60 -15.14
N PHE A 14 11.89 -46.29 -15.39
CA PHE A 14 10.55 -45.76 -15.12
C PHE A 14 10.30 -45.85 -13.60
N ALA A 15 10.40 -44.73 -12.90
CA ALA A 15 9.88 -44.60 -11.55
C ALA A 15 8.40 -44.18 -11.64
N GLY A 16 7.51 -45.17 -11.52
CA GLY A 16 6.09 -44.91 -11.30
C GLY A 16 5.87 -44.41 -9.87
N CYS A 17 5.17 -43.30 -9.71
CA CYS A 17 4.65 -42.87 -8.42
C CYS A 17 3.41 -43.71 -8.08
N SER A 18 3.55 -44.62 -7.12
CA SER A 18 2.43 -45.13 -6.33
C SER A 18 2.28 -44.31 -5.05
N PRO A 19 1.06 -44.18 -4.47
CA PRO A 19 0.79 -43.30 -3.35
C PRO A 19 1.32 -43.93 -2.04
N ALA A 20 2.06 -43.15 -1.26
CA ALA A 20 2.47 -43.52 0.09
C ALA A 20 1.41 -43.09 1.11
N GLU A 21 1.29 -43.91 2.15
CA GLU A 21 0.23 -43.96 3.15
C GLU A 21 0.10 -42.73 4.05
N ASN A 22 -1.15 -42.47 4.46
CA ASN A 22 -1.56 -41.55 5.51
C ASN A 22 -0.81 -41.87 6.82
N THR A 23 0.14 -41.01 7.17
CA THR A 23 0.56 -40.82 8.56
C THR A 23 -0.12 -39.56 9.09
N THR A 24 -0.95 -39.77 10.11
CA THR A 24 -1.63 -38.73 10.87
C THR A 24 -0.59 -37.86 11.60
N GLY A 25 -0.18 -36.77 10.96
CA GLY A 25 0.46 -35.63 11.60
C GLY A 25 -0.57 -34.54 11.80
N GLU A 26 -0.83 -34.16 13.05
CA GLU A 26 -1.66 -33.00 13.39
C GLU A 26 -1.14 -31.76 12.67
N SER A 27 -1.97 -31.22 11.79
CA SER A 27 -1.75 -29.91 11.18
C SER A 27 -1.88 -28.87 12.28
N GLN A 28 -0.76 -28.34 12.76
CA GLN A 28 -0.81 -27.11 13.55
C GLN A 28 -1.40 -26.01 12.67
N PRO A 29 -2.48 -25.33 13.10
CA PRO A 29 -3.07 -24.28 12.32
C PRO A 29 -2.12 -23.07 12.35
N GLN A 30 -1.59 -22.73 11.18
CA GLN A 30 -0.71 -21.59 10.92
C GLN A 30 -1.35 -20.24 11.35
N SER A 31 -2.67 -20.22 11.56
CA SER A 31 -3.42 -19.10 12.13
C SER A 31 -3.06 -18.80 13.60
N ALA A 32 -2.62 -19.79 14.37
CA ALA A 32 -2.27 -19.59 15.78
C ALA A 32 -0.93 -18.84 15.96
N GLN A 33 0.02 -18.98 15.03
CA GLN A 33 1.30 -18.27 15.09
C GLN A 33 1.18 -16.77 14.80
N VAL A 34 0.22 -16.37 13.96
CA VAL A 34 -0.06 -14.95 13.70
C VAL A 34 -0.83 -14.31 14.85
N ALA A 35 -1.74 -15.07 15.50
CA ALA A 35 -2.45 -14.61 16.69
C ALA A 35 -1.53 -14.51 17.93
N ALA A 36 -0.60 -15.45 18.12
CA ALA A 36 0.29 -15.47 19.28
C ALA A 36 1.32 -14.33 19.30
N ALA A 37 1.69 -13.75 18.14
CA ALA A 37 2.54 -12.57 18.09
C ALA A 37 1.80 -11.28 18.48
N ALA A 38 0.47 -11.25 18.31
CA ALA A 38 -0.38 -10.12 18.68
C ALA A 38 -0.78 -10.13 20.17
N GLU A 39 -0.68 -11.27 20.85
CA GLU A 39 -1.10 -11.44 22.24
C GLU A 39 0.04 -11.43 23.28
N SER A 40 1.26 -11.01 22.91
CA SER A 40 2.31 -10.71 23.91
C SER A 40 2.04 -9.36 24.60
N GLY A 41 0.97 -9.30 25.38
CA GLY A 41 0.70 -8.17 26.26
C GLY A 41 1.64 -8.16 27.46
N GLY A 42 2.58 -7.22 27.50
CA GLY A 42 3.28 -6.85 28.73
C GLY A 42 4.68 -6.20 28.61
N SER A 43 4.70 -4.87 28.49
CA SER A 43 5.63 -3.91 29.15
C SER A 43 6.79 -3.21 28.40
N ASP A 44 7.20 -3.59 27.19
CA ASP A 44 8.45 -3.03 26.61
C ASP A 44 8.25 -2.20 25.32
N ILE A 45 7.13 -1.46 25.23
CA ILE A 45 6.99 -0.44 24.18
C ILE A 45 7.70 0.85 24.62
N PRO A 46 8.41 1.55 23.72
CA PRO A 46 9.09 2.79 24.08
C PRO A 46 8.07 3.85 24.51
N ARG A 47 8.44 4.65 25.51
CA ARG A 47 7.58 5.64 26.15
C ARG A 47 8.23 7.01 26.10
N THR A 48 7.44 8.02 25.79
CA THR A 48 7.80 9.43 25.95
C THR A 48 7.93 9.77 27.44
N PRO A 49 8.54 10.92 27.80
CA PRO A 49 8.57 11.40 29.19
C PRO A 49 7.18 11.51 29.85
N SER A 50 6.13 11.74 29.05
CA SER A 50 4.73 11.79 29.52
C SER A 50 4.11 10.41 29.82
N GLY A 51 4.83 9.32 29.56
CA GLY A 51 4.33 7.95 29.71
C GLY A 51 3.44 7.46 28.55
N ARG A 52 3.24 8.26 27.50
CA ARG A 52 2.59 7.82 26.25
C ARG A 52 3.55 7.00 25.39
N PRO A 53 3.06 6.05 24.57
CA PRO A 53 3.88 5.38 23.55
C PRO A 53 4.65 6.38 22.67
N ASP A 54 5.90 6.06 22.37
CA ASP A 54 6.81 6.92 21.61
C ASP A 54 6.91 6.49 20.14
N PHE A 55 6.15 7.16 19.29
CA PHE A 55 6.12 6.93 17.86
C PHE A 55 7.23 7.66 17.09
N ASN A 56 8.11 8.43 17.75
CA ASN A 56 9.18 9.16 17.06
C ASN A 56 10.09 8.19 16.28
N GLY A 57 10.29 8.48 15.00
CA GLY A 57 11.13 7.67 14.13
C GLY A 57 10.70 7.70 12.68
N ILE A 58 11.46 7.00 11.85
CA ILE A 58 11.16 6.80 10.43
C ILE A 58 10.57 5.40 10.26
N TRP A 59 9.39 5.34 9.65
CA TRP A 59 8.55 4.17 9.50
C TRP A 59 8.26 3.89 8.03
N GLN A 60 8.03 2.63 7.69
CA GLN A 60 7.70 2.23 6.33
C GLN A 60 6.84 0.95 6.33
N ALA A 61 5.87 0.88 5.44
CA ALA A 61 5.20 -0.38 5.11
C ALA A 61 6.11 -1.23 4.22
N LEU A 62 6.31 -2.49 4.59
CA LEU A 62 7.12 -3.45 3.82
C LEU A 62 6.22 -4.50 3.17
N MET A 63 5.30 -4.04 2.32
CA MET A 63 4.31 -4.85 1.60
C MET A 63 3.76 -4.14 0.36
N ASN A 64 2.97 -4.84 -0.44
CA ASN A 64 2.47 -4.36 -1.74
C ASN A 64 1.05 -3.74 -1.67
N ALA A 65 0.70 -3.15 -0.52
CA ALA A 65 -0.63 -2.55 -0.31
C ALA A 65 -0.90 -1.36 -1.24
N ASN A 66 0.14 -0.60 -1.60
CA ASN A 66 0.01 0.48 -2.58
C ASN A 66 -0.31 -0.03 -4.00
N ASP A 67 -0.02 -1.30 -4.30
CA ASP A 67 -0.33 -1.90 -5.59
C ASP A 67 -1.76 -2.42 -5.62
N ASN A 68 -2.17 -3.12 -4.54
CA ASN A 68 -3.56 -3.50 -4.27
C ASN A 68 -3.74 -3.80 -2.77
N ILE A 69 -4.71 -3.16 -2.12
CA ILE A 69 -5.04 -3.43 -0.71
C ILE A 69 -5.84 -4.72 -0.51
N GLU A 70 -6.46 -5.25 -1.56
CA GLU A 70 -7.03 -6.60 -1.59
C GLU A 70 -5.98 -7.62 -2.06
N ALA A 71 -6.20 -8.90 -1.73
CA ALA A 71 -5.33 -9.96 -2.19
C ALA A 71 -5.41 -10.09 -3.72
N ALA A 72 -4.25 -10.16 -4.39
CA ALA A 72 -4.21 -10.20 -5.85
C ALA A 72 -3.01 -11.02 -6.36
N PRO A 73 -3.19 -11.80 -7.45
CA PRO A 73 -2.07 -12.45 -8.14
C PRO A 73 -1.19 -11.40 -8.83
N PRO A 74 0.07 -11.75 -9.17
CA PRO A 74 0.93 -10.83 -9.92
C PRO A 74 0.37 -10.57 -11.32
N LYS A 75 0.67 -9.40 -11.88
CA LYS A 75 0.25 -9.00 -13.24
C LYS A 75 1.45 -8.61 -14.09
N ALA A 76 1.32 -8.79 -15.41
CA ALA A 76 2.37 -8.42 -16.35
C ALA A 76 2.62 -6.90 -16.43
N ALA A 77 1.62 -6.09 -16.13
CA ALA A 77 1.69 -4.63 -15.99
C ALA A 77 0.48 -4.11 -15.19
N TYR A 78 0.52 -2.86 -14.74
CA TYR A 78 -0.65 -2.20 -14.13
C TYR A 78 -1.80 -2.03 -15.12
N GLN A 79 -1.49 -1.55 -16.33
CA GLN A 79 -2.48 -1.39 -17.40
C GLN A 79 -2.34 -2.50 -18.44
N LEU A 80 -3.44 -3.20 -18.67
CA LEU A 80 -3.56 -4.28 -19.65
C LEU A 80 -4.60 -3.90 -20.70
N VAL A 81 -4.43 -4.43 -21.91
CA VAL A 81 -5.41 -4.32 -23.00
C VAL A 81 -5.87 -5.72 -23.42
N PRO A 82 -7.05 -5.87 -24.04
CA PRO A 82 -7.49 -7.15 -24.58
C PRO A 82 -6.45 -7.73 -25.55
N GLY A 83 -6.10 -8.99 -25.37
CA GLY A 83 -5.30 -9.77 -26.31
C GLY A 83 -6.08 -10.97 -26.82
N ASP A 84 -5.55 -11.63 -27.86
CA ASP A 84 -6.25 -12.74 -28.55
C ASP A 84 -6.54 -13.95 -27.64
N PHE A 85 -5.75 -14.14 -26.58
CA PHE A 85 -5.87 -15.27 -25.65
C PHE A 85 -5.94 -14.84 -24.19
N VAL A 86 -5.11 -13.87 -23.81
CA VAL A 86 -5.03 -13.29 -22.47
C VAL A 86 -4.78 -11.78 -22.60
N PRO A 87 -5.16 -10.98 -21.60
CA PRO A 87 -4.78 -9.58 -21.57
C PRO A 87 -3.26 -9.42 -21.64
N VAL A 88 -2.81 -8.42 -22.40
CA VAL A 88 -1.38 -8.11 -22.58
C VAL A 88 -1.08 -6.70 -22.08
N PRO A 89 0.16 -6.40 -21.67
CA PRO A 89 0.54 -5.04 -21.30
C PRO A 89 0.19 -4.02 -22.39
N ALA A 90 -0.32 -2.85 -21.97
CA ALA A 90 -0.63 -1.77 -22.89
C ALA A 90 0.62 -1.30 -23.67
N PRO A 91 0.47 -0.80 -24.92
CA PRO A 91 1.60 -0.35 -25.75
C PRO A 91 2.56 0.61 -25.05
N GLU A 92 2.03 1.46 -24.16
CA GLU A 92 2.77 2.48 -23.42
C GLU A 92 3.73 1.88 -22.38
N VAL A 93 3.47 0.66 -21.90
CA VAL A 93 4.23 0.03 -20.81
C VAL A 93 4.89 -1.29 -21.20
N VAL A 94 4.54 -1.88 -22.35
CA VAL A 94 5.03 -3.20 -22.78
C VAL A 94 6.55 -3.28 -22.86
N ALA A 95 7.20 -2.19 -23.29
CA ALA A 95 8.66 -2.13 -23.43
C ALA A 95 9.41 -2.21 -22.09
N MET A 96 8.74 -1.90 -20.97
CA MET A 96 9.32 -1.99 -19.63
C MET A 96 9.47 -3.43 -19.14
N GLY A 97 8.73 -4.38 -19.73
CA GLY A 97 8.78 -5.79 -19.36
C GLY A 97 8.57 -6.02 -17.86
N ALA A 98 9.42 -6.86 -17.27
CA ALA A 98 9.32 -7.20 -15.85
C ALA A 98 9.51 -6.01 -14.89
N SER A 99 10.15 -4.92 -15.33
CA SER A 99 10.32 -3.71 -14.50
C SER A 99 9.02 -2.95 -14.25
N ALA A 100 7.99 -3.15 -15.09
CA ALA A 100 6.64 -2.62 -14.88
C ALA A 100 5.63 -3.69 -14.44
N ALA A 101 6.08 -4.91 -14.16
CA ALA A 101 5.21 -5.96 -13.64
C ALA A 101 4.72 -5.62 -12.22
N VAL A 102 3.51 -6.05 -11.89
CA VAL A 102 2.90 -5.83 -10.57
C VAL A 102 3.14 -7.07 -9.72
N PRO A 103 3.80 -6.95 -8.55
CA PRO A 103 3.93 -8.05 -7.61
C PRO A 103 2.58 -8.56 -7.10
N ALA A 104 2.56 -9.78 -6.57
CA ALA A 104 1.38 -10.27 -5.86
C ALA A 104 1.15 -9.45 -4.58
N SER A 105 -0.12 -9.22 -4.23
CA SER A 105 -0.50 -8.63 -2.94
C SER A 105 -1.13 -9.68 -2.04
N PHE A 106 -0.73 -9.69 -0.77
CA PHE A 106 -1.39 -10.50 0.26
C PHE A 106 -2.72 -9.88 0.71
N GLY A 107 -2.91 -8.58 0.46
CA GLY A 107 -4.04 -7.81 0.97
C GLY A 107 -3.87 -7.39 2.43
N VAL A 108 -4.45 -6.24 2.77
CA VAL A 108 -4.50 -5.65 4.11
C VAL A 108 -5.93 -5.42 4.60
N VAL A 109 -6.93 -5.59 3.74
CA VAL A 109 -8.36 -5.49 4.08
C VAL A 109 -8.73 -6.59 5.07
N VAL A 110 -9.24 -6.20 6.24
CA VAL A 110 -9.80 -7.12 7.22
C VAL A 110 -11.07 -7.74 6.63
N GLY A 111 -11.12 -9.07 6.56
CA GLY A 111 -12.17 -9.79 5.84
C GLY A 111 -11.87 -10.06 4.35
N GLY A 112 -10.82 -9.43 3.80
CA GLY A 112 -10.25 -9.74 2.50
C GLY A 112 -10.87 -9.03 1.30
N THR A 113 -12.08 -8.48 1.43
CA THR A 113 -12.77 -7.78 0.34
C THR A 113 -13.38 -6.46 0.79
N ILE A 114 -13.35 -5.46 -0.08
CA ILE A 114 -13.96 -4.15 0.17
C ILE A 114 -15.48 -4.23 -0.12
N PRO A 115 -16.36 -3.81 0.80
CA PRO A 115 -17.81 -3.87 0.64
C PRO A 115 -18.33 -2.72 -0.24
N TYR A 116 -17.93 -2.70 -1.51
CA TYR A 116 -18.46 -1.74 -2.49
C TYR A 116 -19.96 -1.95 -2.71
N LYS A 117 -20.68 -0.83 -2.82
CA LYS A 117 -22.00 -0.86 -3.43
C LYS A 117 -21.92 -1.38 -4.86
N PRO A 118 -22.89 -2.18 -5.33
CA PRO A 118 -22.86 -2.77 -6.66
C PRO A 118 -22.65 -1.78 -7.81
N GLU A 119 -23.27 -0.60 -7.73
CA GLU A 119 -23.16 0.47 -8.73
C GLU A 119 -21.78 1.13 -8.79
N MET A 120 -20.95 0.98 -7.75
CA MET A 120 -19.64 1.62 -7.64
C MET A 120 -18.50 0.75 -8.15
N ILE A 121 -18.74 -0.57 -8.29
CA ILE A 121 -17.75 -1.53 -8.79
C ILE A 121 -17.29 -1.18 -10.20
N ALA A 122 -18.21 -0.78 -11.08
CA ALA A 122 -17.88 -0.42 -12.46
C ALA A 122 -16.89 0.76 -12.54
N ARG A 123 -16.99 1.73 -11.62
CA ARG A 123 -16.06 2.86 -11.55
C ARG A 123 -14.68 2.42 -11.05
N ARG A 124 -14.60 1.51 -10.07
CA ARG A 124 -13.34 0.93 -9.60
C ARG A 124 -12.63 0.20 -10.75
N ASP A 125 -13.37 -0.62 -11.49
CA ASP A 125 -12.80 -1.39 -12.60
C ASP A 125 -12.35 -0.47 -13.73
N GLU A 126 -13.15 0.54 -14.09
CA GLU A 126 -12.77 1.56 -15.09
C GLU A 126 -11.52 2.35 -14.66
N ASN A 127 -11.38 2.66 -13.37
CA ASN A 127 -10.18 3.27 -12.81
C ASN A 127 -8.96 2.36 -13.00
N GLY A 128 -9.05 1.08 -12.66
CA GLY A 128 -7.97 0.11 -12.84
C GLY A 128 -7.59 -0.09 -14.31
N ASP A 129 -8.58 -0.19 -15.20
CA ASP A 129 -8.36 -0.39 -16.64
C ASP A 129 -7.70 0.83 -17.31
N ASN A 130 -7.92 2.03 -16.75
CA ASN A 130 -7.34 3.30 -17.22
C ASN A 130 -6.30 3.85 -16.25
N TRP A 131 -5.60 2.96 -15.54
CA TRP A 131 -4.65 3.31 -14.48
C TRP A 131 -3.64 4.40 -14.91
N LEU A 132 -3.03 4.28 -16.10
CA LEU A 132 -1.97 5.20 -16.55
C LEU A 132 -2.47 6.65 -16.68
N GLU A 133 -3.74 6.83 -17.01
CA GLU A 133 -4.36 8.15 -17.16
C GLU A 133 -4.93 8.67 -15.82
N ARG A 134 -5.51 7.76 -15.02
CA ARG A 134 -6.41 8.12 -13.92
C ARG A 134 -5.78 8.06 -12.53
N ASP A 135 -4.77 7.23 -12.28
CA ASP A 135 -4.17 7.17 -10.94
C ASP A 135 -3.51 8.51 -10.59
N PRO A 136 -3.95 9.21 -9.52
CA PRO A 136 -3.39 10.49 -9.12
C PRO A 136 -1.90 10.42 -8.78
N GLU A 137 -1.41 9.26 -8.32
CA GLU A 137 0.00 9.08 -7.95
C GLU A 137 0.93 9.24 -9.16
N ILE A 138 0.48 8.88 -10.37
CA ILE A 138 1.27 9.02 -11.62
C ILE A 138 1.57 10.49 -11.92
N LYS A 139 0.70 11.41 -11.51
CA LYS A 139 0.87 12.87 -11.65
C LYS A 139 1.54 13.49 -10.43
N CYS A 140 2.12 12.67 -9.54
CA CYS A 140 2.71 13.11 -8.28
C CYS A 140 1.73 13.91 -7.39
N TYR A 141 0.43 13.67 -7.52
CA TYR A 141 -0.52 14.24 -6.56
C TYR A 141 -0.40 13.52 -5.22
N MET A 142 -0.60 14.28 -4.14
CA MET A 142 -0.50 13.73 -2.80
C MET A 142 -1.53 12.58 -2.62
N PRO A 143 -1.12 11.45 -2.02
CA PRO A 143 -1.90 10.20 -2.06
C PRO A 143 -3.10 10.16 -1.12
N GLY A 144 -3.22 11.13 -0.21
CA GLY A 144 -4.22 11.11 0.86
C GLY A 144 -3.98 10.02 1.90
N VAL A 145 -4.92 9.91 2.83
CA VAL A 145 -4.86 8.98 3.96
C VAL A 145 -6.00 7.96 3.77
N PRO A 146 -5.75 6.66 3.92
CA PRO A 146 -4.56 6.04 4.51
C PRO A 146 -3.41 5.73 3.56
N ARG A 147 -3.54 5.94 2.23
CA ARG A 147 -2.52 5.52 1.23
C ARG A 147 -1.11 6.00 1.53
N ALA A 148 -0.96 7.25 2.00
CA ALA A 148 0.33 7.82 2.40
C ALA A 148 1.12 6.94 3.39
N ASN A 149 0.43 6.19 4.25
CA ASN A 149 1.06 5.37 5.30
C ASN A 149 1.54 4.01 4.80
N TYR A 150 1.17 3.58 3.60
CA TYR A 150 1.57 2.28 3.03
C TYR A 150 2.09 2.35 1.60
N GLN A 151 2.44 3.55 1.13
CA GLN A 151 3.25 3.70 -0.06
C GLN A 151 4.62 2.99 0.11
N PRO A 152 5.30 2.62 -0.98
CA PRO A 152 6.66 2.07 -0.95
C PRO A 152 7.72 3.14 -0.63
N HIS A 153 7.36 4.12 0.22
CA HIS A 153 8.15 5.25 0.64
C HIS A 153 8.07 5.37 2.16
N PRO A 154 9.18 5.66 2.85
CA PRO A 154 9.16 5.89 4.29
C PRO A 154 8.48 7.23 4.64
N PHE A 155 8.09 7.36 5.90
CA PHE A 155 7.64 8.61 6.50
C PHE A 155 8.20 8.75 7.92
N GLN A 156 8.30 9.98 8.40
CA GLN A 156 8.85 10.28 9.72
C GLN A 156 7.78 10.89 10.61
N ILE A 157 7.61 10.32 11.80
CA ILE A 157 6.74 10.86 12.84
C ILE A 157 7.58 11.72 13.79
N PHE A 158 7.09 12.92 14.05
CA PHE A 158 7.58 13.85 15.06
C PHE A 158 6.48 14.02 16.11
N GLN A 159 6.74 13.54 17.31
CA GLN A 159 5.80 13.53 18.42
C GLN A 159 6.39 14.27 19.61
N SER A 160 5.61 15.20 20.15
CA SER A 160 5.83 15.83 21.45
C SER A 160 4.52 15.85 22.24
N GLU A 161 4.52 16.45 23.44
CA GLU A 161 3.29 16.63 24.20
C GLU A 161 2.27 17.57 23.53
N SER A 162 2.72 18.44 22.62
CA SER A 162 1.90 19.49 22.00
C SER A 162 1.77 19.39 20.47
N ALA A 163 2.46 18.44 19.84
CA ALA A 163 2.45 18.28 18.40
C ALA A 163 2.59 16.82 18.00
N PHE A 164 1.84 16.41 16.98
CA PHE A 164 2.02 15.16 16.27
C PHE A 164 2.03 15.47 14.77
N PHE A 165 3.19 15.31 14.15
CA PHE A 165 3.45 15.70 12.76
C PHE A 165 4.07 14.55 12.00
N ILE A 166 3.64 14.35 10.76
CA ILE A 166 4.18 13.33 9.87
C ILE A 166 4.74 14.00 8.61
N ALA A 167 6.00 13.73 8.30
CA ALA A 167 6.61 14.07 7.02
C ALA A 167 6.72 12.82 6.15
N TYR A 168 6.16 12.86 4.95
CA TYR A 168 6.22 11.75 4.01
C TYR A 168 7.32 11.98 2.97
N SER A 169 8.01 10.91 2.59
CA SER A 169 9.01 10.96 1.53
C SER A 169 8.40 11.35 0.18
N PHE A 170 7.20 10.85 -0.13
CA PHE A 170 6.52 11.08 -1.40
C PHE A 170 5.90 12.49 -1.50
N ALA A 171 6.12 13.15 -2.64
CA ALA A 171 5.53 14.45 -3.01
C ALA A 171 5.76 15.60 -2.00
N GLY A 172 6.70 15.44 -1.06
CA GLY A 172 6.88 16.39 0.04
C GLY A 172 5.63 16.54 0.92
N ALA A 173 4.75 15.53 0.94
CA ALA A 173 3.51 15.58 1.70
C ALA A 173 3.81 15.67 3.20
N VAL A 174 3.03 16.49 3.89
CA VAL A 174 3.14 16.70 5.33
C VAL A 174 1.76 16.66 5.96
N ARG A 175 1.70 16.21 7.20
CA ARG A 175 0.44 16.05 7.93
C ARG A 175 0.61 16.54 9.36
N ASN A 176 -0.15 17.56 9.71
CA ASN A 176 -0.31 18.00 11.09
C ASN A 176 -1.55 17.31 11.66
N VAL A 177 -1.40 16.59 12.78
CA VAL A 177 -2.52 16.01 13.53
C VAL A 177 -2.81 16.93 14.71
N PHE A 178 -4.00 17.55 14.70
CA PHE A 178 -4.45 18.41 15.79
C PHE A 178 -4.71 17.56 17.04
N LEU A 179 -4.22 18.01 18.19
CA LEU A 179 -4.44 17.33 19.49
C LEU A 179 -5.63 17.91 20.26
N GLU A 180 -6.22 18.97 19.73
CA GLU A 180 -7.48 19.57 20.17
C GLU A 180 -8.43 19.55 18.97
N ASP A 181 -9.73 19.43 19.21
CA ASP A 181 -10.73 19.36 18.15
C ASP A 181 -10.69 20.64 17.27
N PRO A 182 -10.26 20.55 16.00
CA PRO A 182 -10.20 21.70 15.11
C PRO A 182 -11.58 22.10 14.55
N GLY A 183 -12.63 21.34 14.86
CA GLY A 183 -13.94 21.45 14.24
C GLY A 183 -13.96 20.85 12.82
N PRO A 184 -14.99 21.16 12.02
CA PRO A 184 -15.10 20.64 10.66
C PRO A 184 -13.97 21.19 9.77
N ALA A 185 -13.55 20.38 8.78
CA ALA A 185 -12.61 20.82 7.77
C ALA A 185 -13.20 22.03 7.00
N PRO A 186 -12.44 23.14 6.82
CA PRO A 186 -12.95 24.32 6.14
C PRO A 186 -13.04 24.14 4.61
N ILE A 187 -12.20 23.26 4.05
CA ILE A 187 -12.13 22.89 2.64
C ILE A 187 -11.61 21.45 2.52
N ASP A 188 -11.95 20.81 1.41
CA ASP A 188 -11.34 19.53 1.06
C ASP A 188 -9.88 19.72 0.66
N SER A 189 -9.03 18.80 1.11
CA SER A 189 -7.60 18.82 0.85
C SER A 189 -7.06 17.43 0.58
N TRP A 190 -5.93 17.34 -0.13
CA TRP A 190 -5.35 16.04 -0.49
C TRP A 190 -5.08 15.13 0.71
N MET A 191 -4.68 15.68 1.86
CA MET A 191 -4.31 14.91 3.07
C MET A 191 -5.39 14.93 4.17
N GLY A 192 -6.51 15.63 3.93
CA GLY A 192 -7.58 15.82 4.91
C GLY A 192 -7.18 16.64 6.15
N GLN A 193 -8.17 16.90 7.01
CA GLN A 193 -7.98 17.44 8.35
C GLN A 193 -7.95 16.30 9.36
N SER A 194 -6.88 16.22 10.15
CA SER A 194 -6.66 15.12 11.11
C SER A 194 -6.78 15.59 12.56
N TYR A 195 -7.64 14.95 13.33
CA TYR A 195 -7.81 15.17 14.77
C TYR A 195 -7.45 13.90 15.54
N GLY A 196 -6.48 14.00 16.45
CA GLY A 196 -5.91 12.87 17.16
C GLY A 196 -6.13 12.95 18.66
N TYR A 197 -6.43 11.80 19.27
CA TYR A 197 -6.59 11.65 20.72
C TYR A 197 -6.11 10.26 21.17
N TRP A 198 -5.97 10.08 22.49
CA TRP A 198 -5.48 8.84 23.07
C TRP A 198 -6.61 7.97 23.59
N ASP A 199 -6.58 6.71 23.22
CA ASP A 199 -7.41 5.63 23.76
C ASP A 199 -6.48 4.59 24.39
N GLY A 200 -6.18 4.78 25.68
CA GLY A 200 -5.11 4.05 26.37
C GLY A 200 -3.76 4.27 25.67
N ASP A 201 -3.13 3.18 25.22
CA ASP A 201 -1.86 3.18 24.49
C ASP A 201 -2.03 3.26 22.96
N THR A 202 -3.25 3.45 22.45
CA THR A 202 -3.46 3.74 21.04
C THR A 202 -3.59 5.24 20.81
N PHE A 203 -2.87 5.76 19.83
CA PHE A 203 -3.20 7.05 19.25
C PHE A 203 -4.25 6.88 18.15
N VAL A 204 -5.44 7.40 18.38
CA VAL A 204 -6.57 7.36 17.43
C VAL A 204 -6.59 8.67 16.67
N VAL A 205 -6.76 8.61 15.35
CA VAL A 205 -6.82 9.81 14.50
C VAL A 205 -8.04 9.73 13.59
N GLU A 206 -8.93 10.72 13.71
CA GLU A 206 -10.06 10.90 12.81
C GLU A 206 -9.68 11.87 11.68
N VAL A 207 -10.02 11.51 10.45
CA VAL A 207 -9.71 12.28 9.25
C VAL A 207 -10.99 12.54 8.45
N THR A 208 -11.19 13.80 8.07
CA THR A 208 -12.31 14.26 7.23
C THR A 208 -11.85 15.35 6.26
N GLY A 209 -12.70 15.75 5.31
CA GLY A 209 -12.39 16.81 4.33
C GLY A 209 -11.27 16.40 3.37
N MET A 210 -11.32 15.16 2.90
CA MET A 210 -10.38 14.63 1.91
C MET A 210 -10.90 14.84 0.50
N ASP A 211 -9.98 15.19 -0.39
CA ASP A 211 -10.24 15.33 -1.80
C ASP A 211 -10.59 13.99 -2.46
N ASP A 212 -11.69 13.91 -3.20
CA ASP A 212 -12.20 12.66 -3.80
C ASP A 212 -11.40 12.17 -5.02
N ARG A 213 -10.35 12.91 -5.41
CA ARG A 213 -9.42 12.49 -6.46
C ARG A 213 -8.36 11.54 -5.95
N THR A 214 -8.19 11.37 -4.63
CA THR A 214 -7.25 10.39 -4.07
C THR A 214 -7.79 8.97 -4.16
N TRP A 215 -6.88 8.02 -4.32
CA TRP A 215 -7.17 6.59 -4.40
C TRP A 215 -6.50 5.88 -3.23
N PHE A 216 -6.98 4.68 -2.89
CA PHE A 216 -6.36 3.82 -1.88
C PHE A 216 -5.15 3.06 -2.43
N ASP A 217 -5.14 2.72 -3.72
CA ASP A 217 -4.04 1.97 -4.34
C ASP A 217 -4.01 2.17 -5.86
N ARG A 218 -3.06 1.50 -6.52
CA ARG A 218 -2.93 1.44 -7.98
C ARG A 218 -3.96 0.52 -8.66
N ALA A 219 -4.78 -0.21 -7.90
CA ALA A 219 -5.80 -1.11 -8.45
C ALA A 219 -7.12 -0.40 -8.79
N GLY A 220 -7.23 0.91 -8.52
CA GLY A 220 -8.40 1.71 -8.83
C GLY A 220 -9.37 1.87 -7.65
N ASN A 221 -8.99 1.39 -6.46
CA ASN A 221 -9.81 1.55 -5.25
C ASN A 221 -9.91 3.03 -4.87
N PHE A 222 -11.13 3.52 -4.69
CA PHE A 222 -11.44 4.94 -4.59
C PHE A 222 -12.49 5.22 -3.51
N HIS A 223 -12.61 6.49 -3.14
CA HIS A 223 -13.64 7.00 -2.24
C HIS A 223 -14.29 8.26 -2.82
N SER A 224 -15.34 8.75 -2.14
CA SER A 224 -15.97 10.03 -2.39
C SER A 224 -15.43 11.11 -1.44
N TYR A 225 -15.96 12.33 -1.56
CA TYR A 225 -15.66 13.43 -0.64
C TYR A 225 -16.28 13.24 0.76
N GLU A 226 -17.21 12.28 0.93
CA GLU A 226 -17.83 11.96 2.23
C GLU A 226 -17.01 10.95 3.05
N LEU A 227 -15.81 10.58 2.59
CA LEU A 227 -14.93 9.67 3.31
C LEU A 227 -14.54 10.25 4.68
N LYS A 228 -14.87 9.49 5.72
CA LYS A 228 -14.25 9.59 7.05
C LYS A 228 -13.31 8.41 7.24
N VAL A 229 -12.10 8.68 7.74
CA VAL A 229 -11.15 7.64 8.12
C VAL A 229 -10.89 7.73 9.62
N THR A 230 -11.03 6.61 10.31
CA THR A 230 -10.64 6.47 11.71
C THR A 230 -9.41 5.56 11.79
N GLU A 231 -8.25 6.17 12.00
CA GLU A 231 -6.98 5.46 12.15
C GLU A 231 -6.72 5.09 13.61
N ARG A 232 -6.09 3.94 13.82
CA ARG A 232 -5.56 3.52 15.12
C ARG A 232 -4.09 3.15 14.96
N TRP A 233 -3.24 3.87 15.70
CA TRP A 233 -1.81 3.66 15.74
C TRP A 233 -1.46 3.01 17.08
N THR A 234 -1.14 1.72 17.06
CA THR A 234 -0.82 0.95 18.26
C THR A 234 0.66 0.57 18.23
N MET A 235 1.45 1.07 19.18
CA MET A 235 2.84 0.66 19.30
C MET A 235 2.90 -0.78 19.80
N MET A 236 3.51 -1.68 19.03
CA MET A 236 3.61 -3.10 19.38
C MET A 236 4.98 -3.44 19.99
N SER A 237 6.03 -2.74 19.56
CA SER A 237 7.40 -2.86 20.06
C SER A 237 8.20 -1.62 19.63
N GLU A 238 9.46 -1.48 20.05
CA GLU A 238 10.34 -0.41 19.58
C GLU A 238 10.34 -0.22 18.05
N ASN A 239 10.22 -1.33 17.30
CA ASN A 239 10.42 -1.36 15.86
C ASN A 239 9.16 -1.68 15.04
N HIS A 240 7.99 -1.76 15.68
CA HIS A 240 6.73 -2.10 15.00
C HIS A 240 5.56 -1.29 15.53
N ILE A 241 4.82 -0.67 14.61
CA ILE A 241 3.49 -0.11 14.87
C ILE A 241 2.48 -0.99 14.15
N MET A 242 1.41 -1.39 14.84
CA MET A 242 0.22 -1.90 14.16
C MET A 242 -0.64 -0.70 13.76
N TYR A 243 -0.82 -0.52 12.46
CA TYR A 243 -1.65 0.52 11.88
C TYR A 243 -2.95 -0.09 11.40
N GLU A 244 -4.06 0.47 11.85
CA GLU A 244 -5.40 0.16 11.40
C GLU A 244 -6.07 1.43 10.90
N ALA A 245 -6.87 1.33 9.84
CA ALA A 245 -7.69 2.43 9.36
C ALA A 245 -9.06 1.90 8.96
N THR A 246 -10.10 2.46 9.55
CA THR A 246 -11.49 2.18 9.19
C THR A 246 -12.01 3.28 8.28
N MET A 247 -12.53 2.89 7.13
CA MET A 247 -13.09 3.78 6.12
C MET A 247 -14.61 3.74 6.24
N GLU A 248 -15.20 4.92 6.39
CA GLU A 248 -16.64 5.15 6.40
C GLU A 248 -16.96 6.09 5.23
N ASP A 249 -17.62 5.56 4.19
CA ASP A 249 -18.07 6.36 3.05
C ASP A 249 -19.43 5.83 2.57
N PRO A 250 -20.54 6.48 2.98
CA PRO A 250 -21.88 6.01 2.66
C PRO A 250 -22.25 6.24 1.19
N GLN A 251 -21.45 6.93 0.37
CA GLN A 251 -21.68 7.04 -1.07
C GLN A 251 -21.11 5.81 -1.80
N VAL A 252 -20.00 5.27 -1.32
CA VAL A 252 -19.22 4.25 -2.04
C VAL A 252 -19.41 2.83 -1.49
N TYR A 253 -19.55 2.68 -0.17
CA TYR A 253 -19.55 1.39 0.52
C TYR A 253 -20.90 1.06 1.16
N ASP A 254 -21.20 -0.23 1.29
CA ASP A 254 -22.40 -0.73 1.99
C ASP A 254 -22.25 -0.67 3.51
N GLU A 255 -21.02 -0.83 4.01
CA GLU A 255 -20.68 -0.77 5.43
C GLU A 255 -19.24 -0.26 5.65
N PRO A 256 -18.93 0.25 6.87
CA PRO A 256 -17.56 0.56 7.24
C PRO A 256 -16.66 -0.67 7.13
N TRP A 257 -15.43 -0.47 6.65
CA TRP A 257 -14.45 -1.53 6.50
C TRP A 257 -13.06 -1.08 6.94
N THR A 258 -12.19 -2.03 7.25
CA THR A 258 -10.91 -1.74 7.90
C THR A 258 -9.74 -2.34 7.12
N ILE A 259 -8.63 -1.61 7.03
CA ILE A 259 -7.32 -2.17 6.70
C ILE A 259 -6.48 -2.33 7.96
N ARG A 260 -5.59 -3.32 7.96
CA ARG A 260 -4.64 -3.55 9.05
C ARG A 260 -3.30 -4.00 8.52
N LEU A 261 -2.24 -3.29 8.88
CA LEU A 261 -0.88 -3.65 8.51
C LEU A 261 0.17 -3.21 9.56
N PRO A 262 1.27 -3.95 9.70
CA PRO A 262 2.44 -3.49 10.44
C PRO A 262 3.22 -2.44 9.64
N LEU A 263 3.68 -1.42 10.36
CA LEU A 263 4.68 -0.46 9.92
C LEU A 263 6.00 -0.76 10.63
N TYR A 264 7.09 -0.74 9.88
CA TYR A 264 8.40 -1.13 10.36
C TYR A 264 9.32 0.08 10.48
N ARG A 265 10.07 0.16 11.59
CA ARG A 265 11.07 1.20 11.77
C ARG A 265 12.24 1.00 10.79
N ARG A 266 12.78 2.08 10.24
CA ARG A 266 14.07 2.08 9.51
C ARG A 266 15.21 2.06 10.51
N LEU A 267 16.13 1.11 10.35
CA LEU A 267 17.17 0.77 11.35
C LEU A 267 18.59 1.05 10.85
N GLU A 268 18.73 1.48 9.59
CA GLU A 268 20.03 1.78 9.02
C GLU A 268 20.71 2.93 9.78
N GLU A 269 22.00 2.78 10.07
CA GLU A 269 22.76 3.79 10.80
C GLU A 269 22.82 5.11 9.99
N GLY A 270 22.46 6.22 10.62
CA GLY A 270 22.41 7.53 9.96
C GLY A 270 21.30 7.67 8.92
N TYR A 271 20.27 6.82 8.94
CA TYR A 271 19.16 6.92 8.01
C TYR A 271 18.38 8.23 8.22
N GLU A 272 18.32 9.05 7.17
CA GLU A 272 17.51 10.25 7.09
C GLU A 272 16.36 10.01 6.12
N LEU A 273 15.23 10.70 6.31
CA LEU A 273 14.07 10.57 5.43
C LEU A 273 14.43 11.08 4.02
N PRO A 274 14.53 10.21 2.99
CA PRO A 274 14.82 10.65 1.64
C PRO A 274 13.61 11.39 1.06
N GLN A 275 13.83 12.45 0.30
CA GLN A 275 12.75 13.16 -0.39
C GLN A 275 12.56 12.61 -1.80
N PHE A 276 11.32 12.27 -2.13
CA PHE A 276 10.87 11.92 -3.47
C PHE A 276 10.00 13.05 -4.03
N LYS A 277 10.65 14.14 -4.45
CA LYS A 277 10.00 15.27 -5.13
C LYS A 277 9.74 14.91 -6.59
N CYS A 278 8.58 14.31 -6.83
CA CYS A 278 8.25 13.76 -8.14
C CYS A 278 7.56 14.75 -9.09
N VAL A 279 7.21 15.96 -8.65
CA VAL A 279 6.47 16.93 -9.47
C VAL A 279 7.29 17.28 -10.71
N GLU A 280 8.59 17.48 -10.53
CA GLU A 280 9.56 17.77 -11.59
C GLU A 280 9.75 16.59 -12.56
N PHE A 281 9.48 15.35 -12.11
CA PHE A 281 9.66 14.14 -12.93
C PHE A 281 8.49 13.92 -13.89
N VAL A 282 7.32 14.48 -13.58
CA VAL A 282 6.07 14.28 -14.33
C VAL A 282 5.68 15.51 -15.17
N GLU A 283 6.51 16.55 -15.21
CA GLU A 283 6.23 17.77 -15.98
C GLU A 283 6.05 17.48 -17.49
N GLU A 284 6.90 16.62 -18.06
CA GLU A 284 6.78 16.24 -19.47
C GLU A 284 5.51 15.44 -19.73
N LEU A 285 5.12 14.56 -18.79
CA LEU A 285 3.86 13.82 -18.89
C LEU A 285 2.64 14.76 -18.88
N MET A 286 2.65 15.77 -18.01
CA MET A 286 1.49 16.66 -17.82
C MET A 286 1.44 17.81 -18.83
N TYR A 287 2.60 18.37 -19.18
CA TYR A 287 2.70 19.64 -19.90
C TYR A 287 3.57 19.56 -21.15
N GLY A 288 4.18 18.41 -21.46
CA GLY A 288 5.09 18.24 -22.60
C GLY A 288 4.47 18.63 -23.95
N ARG A 289 3.15 18.43 -24.12
CA ARG A 289 2.40 18.86 -25.32
C ARG A 289 2.43 20.38 -25.58
N TYR A 290 2.73 21.19 -24.57
CA TYR A 290 2.85 22.64 -24.68
C TYR A 290 4.30 23.10 -24.90
N ARG A 291 5.26 22.18 -24.95
CA ARG A 291 6.68 22.48 -25.15
C ARG A 291 6.94 22.80 -26.61
N LYS A 292 7.45 24.00 -26.85
CA LYS A 292 7.75 24.49 -28.20
C LYS A 292 8.91 23.73 -28.84
N GLY A 293 8.74 23.27 -30.08
CA GLY A 293 9.81 22.83 -30.97
C GLY A 293 10.26 21.37 -30.82
N ARG A 294 9.50 20.52 -30.13
CA ARG A 294 9.74 19.07 -30.03
C ARG A 294 8.46 18.23 -30.18
N GLU A 295 7.42 18.82 -30.75
CA GLU A 295 6.08 18.23 -30.86
C GLU A 295 6.13 16.88 -31.59
N ALA A 296 6.89 16.79 -32.69
CA ALA A 296 7.06 15.55 -33.47
C ALA A 296 7.93 14.47 -32.78
N GLU A 297 8.80 14.85 -31.84
CA GLU A 297 9.72 13.91 -31.16
C GLU A 297 9.09 13.26 -29.95
N LEU A 298 8.16 13.95 -29.29
CA LEU A 298 7.57 13.51 -28.03
C LEU A 298 6.23 12.78 -28.22
N GLY A 299 5.71 12.72 -29.44
CA GLY A 299 4.50 11.94 -29.77
C GLY A 299 3.22 12.45 -29.11
N PHE A 300 3.19 13.74 -28.74
CA PHE A 300 2.02 14.43 -28.20
C PHE A 300 1.13 15.01 -29.31
#